data_AF-A0A504Y7Z3-F1
#
_entry.id   AF-A0A504Y7Z3-F1
#
_cell.length_a   1.000
_cell.length_b   1.000
_cell.length_c   1.000
_cell.angle_alpha   90.00
_cell.angle_beta   90.00
_cell.angle_gamma   90.00
#
_symmetry.space_group_name_H-M   'P 1'
#
loop_
_entity.id
_entity.type
_entity.pdbx_description
1 polymer ?
#
loop_
_entity_poly.entity_id
_entity_poly.type
_entity_poly.pdbx_seq_one_letter_code
_entity_poly.pdbx_strand_id
1 'polypeptide(L)'
;MASQEQSIDRLLELTKKDQLDENTSLEPLKTSLTYFVQLKTVHFANEPVINCTTRLCEFTRCTLASVDALATDSTALCILTGQPLEPLEAAASEASVSAGGPMGLSSTPAAEPAEKPKTDSKLTGLIGLLAEVVRFSTSMRITARRIRRRLPADSTSQPLSFSTEVAGILEKALESLNAVVGALRDATRLTAQLAARQAEDNIDVKPSVVMSNCLVESCKENLTSDVSGKAGATVPDVVFRNYLTQIRELVSKIAVAMENGEYDFDGTKQTKPQEPVQLRATAYKQAQADLEGCRTKMELKDEEVRELQMALKARANELSEMSVRVGLAEKRLENAGKGNEDKISRLEQRLEQLDAQQKRMEREHEQAIDSLHAEMEELEREKLDLKEKLKTLSKKALLEGLIKAPIVAATTPARQSSIVPTKDSLTDVAPTTPGGTRLTSRDAAFLTCEYGEATSSRQLPSAPSQLARQAEYVIKLKNDLEQIQRNALEAVKRDHPEAFVRTDFANFPLSSIKKVLVAATPAQKDQLVARILFPGAQIKTSSTSTPIALTPSQLQNVHMHVLVSS
;
A
#
# COMPACT_ATOMS: atom_id res chain seq x y z
N MET A 1 -31.42 13.07 19.91
CA MET A 1 -31.57 14.53 20.13
C MET A 1 -33.05 14.79 20.40
N ALA A 2 -33.75 15.70 19.71
CA ALA A 2 -35.16 16.11 19.92
C ALA A 2 -36.09 15.20 20.77
N SER A 3 -36.31 13.93 20.41
CA SER A 3 -37.17 12.99 21.18
C SER A 3 -36.67 12.67 22.59
N GLN A 4 -35.36 12.78 22.82
CA GLN A 4 -34.68 12.60 24.11
C GLN A 4 -34.58 13.93 24.90
N GLU A 5 -34.62 15.08 24.21
CA GLU A 5 -34.75 16.39 24.87
C GLU A 5 -36.18 16.53 25.42
N GLN A 6 -37.20 16.15 24.63
CA GLN A 6 -38.61 16.15 25.03
C GLN A 6 -38.93 15.30 26.27
N SER A 7 -38.15 14.25 26.59
CA SER A 7 -38.36 13.48 27.82
C SER A 7 -37.96 14.26 29.07
N ILE A 8 -36.92 15.10 28.97
CA ILE A 8 -36.46 16.00 30.04
C ILE A 8 -37.38 17.22 30.14
N ASP A 9 -37.74 17.83 29.01
CA ASP A 9 -38.67 18.98 28.97
C ASP A 9 -40.02 18.64 29.60
N ARG A 10 -40.56 17.44 29.31
CA ARG A 10 -41.81 16.95 29.93
C ARG A 10 -41.70 16.82 31.44
N LEU A 11 -40.59 16.29 31.96
CA LEU A 11 -40.38 16.17 33.41
C LEU A 11 -40.26 17.56 34.05
N LEU A 12 -39.51 18.48 33.45
CA LEU A 12 -39.42 19.87 33.89
C LEU A 12 -40.78 20.59 33.85
N GLU A 13 -41.64 20.28 32.88
CA GLU A 13 -42.99 20.84 32.80
C GLU A 13 -43.92 20.28 33.88
N LEU A 14 -43.81 18.98 34.22
CA LEU A 14 -44.53 18.38 35.35
C LEU A 14 -44.05 18.99 36.69
N THR A 15 -42.74 19.19 36.89
CA THR A 15 -42.22 19.90 38.07
C THR A 15 -42.74 21.34 38.16
N LYS A 16 -42.77 22.08 37.05
CA LYS A 16 -43.32 23.46 37.01
C LYS A 16 -44.83 23.54 37.30
N LYS A 17 -45.56 22.43 37.18
CA LYS A 17 -47.00 22.33 37.42
C LYS A 17 -47.35 21.68 38.75
N ASP A 18 -46.35 21.32 39.56
CA ASP A 18 -46.49 20.53 40.79
C ASP A 18 -47.22 19.19 40.58
N GLN A 19 -46.93 18.56 39.43
CA GLN A 19 -47.54 17.32 38.92
C GLN A 19 -46.51 16.19 38.73
N LEU A 20 -45.34 16.31 39.34
CA LEU A 20 -44.31 15.26 39.33
C LEU A 20 -44.50 14.35 40.56
N ASP A 21 -45.20 13.24 40.38
CA ASP A 21 -45.58 12.31 41.45
C ASP A 21 -44.91 10.93 41.35
N GLU A 22 -45.15 10.05 42.33
CA GLU A 22 -44.61 8.68 42.35
C GLU A 22 -45.13 7.79 41.21
N ASN A 23 -46.27 8.14 40.60
CA ASN A 23 -46.83 7.41 39.45
C ASN A 23 -46.23 7.86 38.11
N THR A 24 -45.45 8.95 38.09
CA THR A 24 -44.87 9.49 36.86
C THR A 24 -43.75 8.59 36.33
N SER A 25 -44.05 7.85 35.26
CA SER A 25 -43.12 6.89 34.66
C SER A 25 -41.82 7.54 34.17
N LEU A 26 -40.70 7.06 34.72
CA LEU A 26 -39.33 7.45 34.33
C LEU A 26 -38.76 6.62 33.17
N GLU A 27 -39.52 5.68 32.59
CA GLU A 27 -39.05 4.87 31.44
C GLU A 27 -38.63 5.69 30.21
N PRO A 28 -39.27 6.83 29.85
CA PRO A 28 -38.77 7.70 28.80
C PRO A 28 -37.36 8.23 29.11
N LEU A 29 -37.09 8.62 30.36
CA LEU A 29 -35.78 9.12 30.80
C LEU A 29 -34.72 8.00 30.82
N LYS A 30 -35.07 6.79 31.28
CA LYS A 30 -34.18 5.62 31.19
C LYS A 30 -33.85 5.26 29.74
N THR A 31 -34.82 5.37 28.84
CA THR A 31 -34.64 5.13 27.40
C THR A 31 -33.71 6.18 26.80
N SER A 32 -33.88 7.47 27.16
CA SER A 32 -32.97 8.54 26.77
C SER A 32 -31.55 8.31 27.27
N LEU A 33 -31.39 7.91 28.53
CA LEU A 33 -30.07 7.61 29.13
C LEU A 33 -29.40 6.43 28.42
N THR A 34 -30.12 5.33 28.20
CA THR A 34 -29.63 4.14 27.47
C THR A 34 -29.19 4.51 26.05
N TYR A 35 -29.97 5.34 25.35
CA TYR A 35 -29.61 5.85 24.02
C TYR A 35 -28.28 6.64 24.05
N PHE A 36 -28.09 7.56 25.00
CA PHE A 36 -26.83 8.32 25.08
C PHE A 36 -25.63 7.46 25.52
N VAL A 37 -25.84 6.47 26.39
CA VAL A 37 -24.81 5.47 26.75
C VAL A 37 -24.41 4.64 25.52
N GLN A 38 -25.37 4.15 24.75
CA GLN A 38 -25.09 3.42 23.50
C GLN A 38 -24.40 4.31 22.46
N LEU A 39 -24.84 5.57 22.30
CA LEU A 39 -24.22 6.54 21.39
C LEU A 39 -22.74 6.77 21.77
N LYS A 40 -22.45 6.93 23.06
CA LYS A 40 -21.08 7.03 23.59
C LYS A 40 -20.26 5.78 23.27
N THR A 41 -20.78 4.59 23.60
CA THR A 41 -20.06 3.32 23.40
C THR A 41 -19.84 2.97 21.93
N VAL A 42 -20.75 3.35 21.00
CA VAL A 42 -20.62 3.05 19.57
C VAL A 42 -19.75 4.08 18.84
N HIS A 43 -19.89 5.37 19.13
CA HIS A 43 -19.22 6.43 18.35
C HIS A 43 -17.96 7.01 19.01
N PHE A 44 -17.78 6.85 20.33
CA PHE A 44 -16.71 7.51 21.09
C PHE A 44 -15.79 6.52 21.85
N ALA A 45 -15.98 5.20 21.75
CA ALA A 45 -15.12 4.21 22.42
C ALA A 45 -13.64 4.26 22.00
N ASN A 46 -13.32 4.85 20.84
CA ASN A 46 -11.95 5.05 20.36
C ASN A 46 -11.39 6.45 20.66
N GLU A 47 -12.08 7.29 21.45
CA GLU A 47 -11.58 8.61 21.85
C GLU A 47 -10.89 8.52 23.23
N PRO A 48 -9.54 8.55 23.31
CA PRO A 48 -8.81 8.34 24.56
C PRO A 48 -8.78 9.58 25.47
N VAL A 49 -9.65 10.58 25.21
CA VAL A 49 -9.67 11.84 25.96
C VAL A 49 -10.48 11.67 27.24
N ILE A 50 -9.91 10.97 28.22
CA ILE A 50 -10.35 11.10 29.60
C ILE A 50 -10.03 12.52 30.05
N ASN A 51 -11.00 13.42 29.93
CA ASN A 51 -10.91 14.76 30.52
C ASN A 51 -10.94 14.59 32.05
N CYS A 52 -9.76 14.44 32.63
CA CYS A 52 -9.52 14.12 34.02
C CYS A 52 -10.14 15.16 34.96
N THR A 53 -10.05 16.46 34.61
CA THR A 53 -10.68 17.55 35.36
C THR A 53 -12.21 17.44 35.35
N THR A 54 -12.83 17.18 34.18
CA THR A 54 -14.28 16.94 34.11
C THR A 54 -14.68 15.71 34.90
N ARG A 55 -13.99 14.59 34.74
CA ARG A 55 -14.30 13.31 35.41
C ARG A 55 -14.20 13.40 36.94
N LEU A 56 -13.21 14.12 37.48
CA LEU A 56 -13.15 14.41 38.92
C LEU A 56 -14.22 15.41 39.38
N CYS A 57 -14.61 16.37 38.54
CA CYS A 57 -15.70 17.30 38.85
C CYS A 57 -17.05 16.56 38.92
N GLU A 58 -17.34 15.70 37.95
CA GLU A 58 -18.52 14.82 37.91
C GLU A 58 -18.53 13.86 39.09
N PHE A 59 -17.44 13.13 39.33
CA PHE A 59 -17.24 12.29 40.50
C PHE A 59 -17.59 13.03 41.80
N THR A 60 -17.00 14.21 42.00
CA THR A 60 -17.21 15.03 43.20
C THR A 60 -18.67 15.50 43.33
N ARG A 61 -19.36 15.80 42.23
CA ARG A 61 -20.79 16.16 42.23
C ARG A 61 -21.65 14.95 42.61
N CYS A 62 -21.40 13.80 42.00
CA CYS A 62 -22.11 12.56 42.30
C CYS A 62 -21.90 12.12 43.75
N THR A 63 -20.66 12.10 44.25
CA THR A 63 -20.36 11.78 45.65
C THR A 63 -21.11 12.69 46.61
N LEU A 64 -21.20 14.00 46.34
CA LEU A 64 -21.96 14.94 47.17
C LEU A 64 -23.46 14.65 47.14
N ALA A 65 -24.06 14.46 45.96
CA ALA A 65 -25.48 14.12 45.84
C ALA A 65 -25.82 12.80 46.54
N SER A 66 -24.98 11.77 46.42
CA SER A 66 -25.16 10.48 47.09
C SER A 66 -25.11 10.58 48.61
N VAL A 67 -24.17 11.34 49.20
CA VAL A 67 -24.10 11.46 50.67
C VAL A 67 -25.15 12.40 51.25
N ASP A 68 -25.70 13.30 50.45
CA ASP A 68 -26.89 14.06 50.79
C ASP A 68 -28.12 13.14 50.80
N ALA A 69 -28.31 12.31 49.77
CA ALA A 69 -29.38 11.28 49.73
C ALA A 69 -29.29 10.28 50.90
N LEU A 70 -28.11 9.72 51.19
CA LEU A 70 -27.92 8.79 52.31
C LEU A 70 -28.30 9.40 53.67
N ALA A 71 -28.06 10.69 53.87
CA ALA A 71 -28.46 11.40 55.09
C ALA A 71 -29.98 11.63 55.14
N THR A 72 -30.61 11.97 54.01
CA THR A 72 -32.07 12.10 53.89
C THR A 72 -32.78 10.78 54.16
N ASP A 73 -32.38 9.69 53.51
CA ASP A 73 -32.97 8.36 53.70
C ASP A 73 -32.77 7.85 55.14
N SER A 74 -31.61 8.10 55.75
CA SER A 74 -31.38 7.78 57.17
C SER A 74 -32.32 8.55 58.10
N THR A 75 -32.58 9.82 57.80
CA THR A 75 -33.52 10.65 58.58
C THR A 75 -34.95 10.17 58.40
N ALA A 76 -35.35 9.83 57.18
CA ALA A 76 -36.67 9.28 56.87
C ALA A 76 -36.91 7.93 57.57
N LEU A 77 -35.93 7.03 57.58
CA LEU A 77 -36.04 5.74 58.29
C LEU A 77 -36.18 5.91 59.81
N CYS A 78 -35.52 6.88 60.42
CA CYS A 78 -35.74 7.21 61.84
C CYS A 78 -37.19 7.69 62.08
N ILE A 79 -37.68 8.63 61.27
CA ILE A 79 -39.05 9.17 61.38
C ILE A 79 -40.11 8.06 61.20
N LEU A 80 -39.97 7.23 60.17
CA LEU A 80 -40.87 6.12 59.85
C LEU A 80 -40.89 4.99 60.91
N THR A 81 -39.93 4.98 61.85
CA THR A 81 -39.82 3.97 62.91
C THR A 81 -39.82 4.58 64.32
N GLY A 82 -40.23 5.85 64.46
CA GLY A 82 -40.33 6.56 65.73
C GLY A 82 -39.00 6.64 66.51
N GLN A 83 -37.86 6.62 65.82
CA GLN A 83 -36.53 6.68 66.45
C GLN A 83 -36.07 8.13 66.64
N PRO A 84 -35.34 8.43 67.74
CA PRO A 84 -34.77 9.76 67.96
C PRO A 84 -33.76 10.14 66.86
N LEU A 85 -33.64 11.44 66.60
CA LEU A 85 -32.75 12.01 65.57
C LEU A 85 -31.42 12.49 66.15
N GLU A 86 -31.39 12.78 67.45
CA GLU A 86 -30.21 13.22 68.22
C GLU A 86 -28.99 12.28 68.05
N PRO A 87 -29.13 10.93 67.93
CA PRO A 87 -28.00 10.06 67.61
C PRO A 87 -27.38 10.27 66.22
N LEU A 88 -28.18 10.69 65.23
CA LEU A 88 -27.69 11.02 63.88
C LEU A 88 -27.04 12.40 63.87
N GLU A 89 -27.61 13.38 64.59
CA GLU A 89 -27.03 14.72 64.75
C GLU A 89 -25.68 14.67 65.48
N ALA A 90 -25.58 13.90 66.56
CA ALA A 90 -24.33 13.66 67.27
C ALA A 90 -23.28 13.01 66.35
N ALA A 91 -23.66 11.98 65.60
CA ALA A 91 -22.79 11.29 64.66
C ALA A 91 -22.32 12.18 63.48
N ALA A 92 -23.14 13.12 63.03
CA ALA A 92 -22.74 14.15 62.07
C ALA A 92 -21.75 15.16 62.69
N SER A 93 -22.03 15.61 63.93
CA SER A 93 -21.17 16.54 64.67
C SER A 93 -19.77 15.96 64.90
N GLU A 94 -19.68 14.73 65.43
CA GLU A 94 -18.43 13.98 65.58
C GLU A 94 -17.62 13.89 64.28
N ALA A 95 -18.27 13.49 63.18
CA ALA A 95 -17.64 13.39 61.87
C ALA A 95 -17.12 14.73 61.36
N SER A 96 -17.84 15.83 61.65
CA SER A 96 -17.46 17.18 61.20
C SER A 96 -16.19 17.68 61.89
N VAL A 97 -15.99 17.35 63.18
CA VAL A 97 -14.78 17.66 63.93
C VAL A 97 -13.63 16.76 63.51
N SER A 98 -13.86 15.43 63.47
CA SER A 98 -12.83 14.45 63.15
C SER A 98 -12.26 14.60 61.73
N ALA A 99 -13.11 14.83 60.73
CA ALA A 99 -12.67 15.01 59.33
C ALA A 99 -12.12 16.43 59.04
N GLY A 100 -11.82 17.25 60.06
CA GLY A 100 -11.30 18.61 59.92
C GLY A 100 -9.79 18.72 59.66
N GLY A 101 -8.97 17.76 60.13
CA GLY A 101 -7.50 17.84 60.11
C GLY A 101 -6.83 17.62 58.73
N PRO A 102 -5.58 18.06 58.52
CA PRO A 102 -4.82 17.83 57.27
C PRO A 102 -4.51 16.33 57.06
N MET A 103 -4.41 15.86 55.80
CA MET A 103 -4.22 14.43 55.50
C MET A 103 -2.75 13.96 55.55
N GLY A 104 -1.78 14.90 55.53
CA GLY A 104 -0.43 14.66 55.01
C GLY A 104 0.70 14.31 56.00
N LEU A 105 0.43 13.73 57.18
CA LEU A 105 1.49 13.38 58.15
C LEU A 105 1.32 11.99 58.79
N SER A 106 1.53 10.93 57.99
CA SER A 106 1.71 9.55 58.49
C SER A 106 2.65 8.72 57.62
N SER A 107 3.86 9.23 57.36
CA SER A 107 4.86 8.60 56.49
C SER A 107 6.03 7.97 57.27
N THR A 108 5.76 6.90 58.02
CA THR A 108 6.80 6.06 58.63
C THR A 108 6.47 4.58 58.45
N PRO A 109 7.27 3.80 57.71
CA PRO A 109 7.09 2.35 57.66
C PRO A 109 7.58 1.70 58.97
N ALA A 110 6.90 0.63 59.38
CA ALA A 110 7.22 -0.23 60.53
C ALA A 110 7.01 0.37 61.95
N ALA A 111 5.75 0.63 62.33
CA ALA A 111 5.25 0.39 63.68
C ALA A 111 3.73 0.16 63.69
N GLU A 112 3.32 -1.01 64.21
CA GLU A 112 1.95 -1.40 64.66
C GLU A 112 0.76 -1.31 63.65
N PRO A 113 -0.29 -2.16 63.81
CA PRO A 113 -1.50 -2.05 63.01
C PRO A 113 -2.32 -0.82 63.43
N ALA A 114 -2.83 -0.07 62.45
CA ALA A 114 -3.57 1.17 62.66
C ALA A 114 -4.66 1.06 63.74
N GLU A 115 -4.76 2.07 64.62
CA GLU A 115 -5.81 2.13 65.66
C GLU A 115 -7.18 1.90 65.01
N LYS A 116 -7.91 0.90 65.53
CA LYS A 116 -9.32 0.71 65.17
C LYS A 116 -10.09 1.99 65.52
N PRO A 117 -11.02 2.46 64.66
CA PRO A 117 -11.84 3.61 65.00
C PRO A 117 -12.56 3.34 66.33
N LYS A 118 -12.43 4.26 67.29
CA LYS A 118 -13.09 4.17 68.60
C LYS A 118 -14.59 4.35 68.43
N THR A 119 -15.28 3.25 68.15
CA THR A 119 -16.74 3.18 68.12
C THR A 119 -17.25 3.11 69.56
N ASP A 120 -17.70 4.24 70.12
CA ASP A 120 -18.39 4.26 71.41
C ASP A 120 -19.73 3.49 71.28
N SER A 121 -19.71 2.24 71.69
CA SER A 121 -20.55 1.15 71.18
C SER A 121 -21.93 1.04 71.82
N LYS A 122 -22.55 2.18 72.16
CA LYS A 122 -23.89 2.22 72.81
C LYS A 122 -25.08 2.13 71.86
N LEU A 123 -24.88 2.35 70.55
CA LEU A 123 -25.97 2.30 69.55
C LEU A 123 -25.85 1.01 68.72
N THR A 124 -26.93 0.23 68.67
CA THR A 124 -27.01 -1.07 67.97
C THR A 124 -28.30 -1.19 67.16
N GLY A 125 -28.35 -2.14 66.23
CA GLY A 125 -29.47 -2.27 65.28
C GLY A 125 -29.65 -1.02 64.42
N LEU A 126 -30.89 -0.76 63.98
CA LEU A 126 -31.23 0.28 63.01
C LEU A 126 -30.62 1.65 63.35
N ILE A 127 -30.84 2.16 64.56
CA ILE A 127 -30.32 3.48 64.96
C ILE A 127 -28.78 3.54 64.97
N GLY A 128 -28.10 2.43 65.29
CA GLY A 128 -26.65 2.31 65.21
C GLY A 128 -26.12 2.34 63.77
N LEU A 129 -26.80 1.64 62.85
CA LEU A 129 -26.47 1.67 61.43
C LEU A 129 -26.71 3.05 60.82
N LEU A 130 -27.88 3.66 61.06
CA LEU A 130 -28.22 4.97 60.49
C LEU A 130 -27.29 6.08 61.01
N ALA A 131 -26.92 6.06 62.29
CA ALA A 131 -25.89 6.95 62.82
C ALA A 131 -24.52 6.75 62.14
N GLU A 132 -24.15 5.51 61.79
CA GLU A 132 -22.90 5.25 61.04
C GLU A 132 -22.97 5.69 59.57
N VAL A 133 -24.11 5.51 58.89
CA VAL A 133 -24.36 6.04 57.54
C VAL A 133 -24.25 7.57 57.53
N VAL A 134 -24.80 8.25 58.53
CA VAL A 134 -24.70 9.73 58.66
C VAL A 134 -23.27 10.17 59.01
N ARG A 135 -22.56 9.44 59.87
CA ARG A 135 -21.12 9.68 60.19
C ARG A 135 -20.24 9.53 58.95
N PHE A 136 -20.44 8.46 58.16
CA PHE A 136 -19.81 8.27 56.86
C PHE A 136 -20.15 9.40 55.90
N SER A 137 -21.43 9.72 55.74
CA SER A 137 -21.91 10.72 54.77
C SER A 137 -21.32 12.09 55.06
N THR A 138 -21.19 12.47 56.33
CA THR A 138 -20.61 13.75 56.76
C THR A 138 -19.10 13.79 56.55
N SER A 139 -18.36 12.72 56.91
CA SER A 139 -16.94 12.60 56.62
C SER A 139 -16.66 12.66 55.11
N MET A 140 -17.42 11.89 54.32
CA MET A 140 -17.30 11.81 52.86
C MET A 140 -17.65 13.13 52.17
N ARG A 141 -18.68 13.85 52.65
CA ARG A 141 -19.03 15.21 52.20
C ARG A 141 -17.88 16.19 52.40
N ILE A 142 -17.10 16.04 53.46
CA ILE A 142 -15.91 16.88 53.73
C ILE A 142 -14.77 16.50 52.79
N THR A 143 -14.48 15.20 52.60
CA THR A 143 -13.45 14.72 51.66
C THR A 143 -13.74 15.13 50.22
N ALA A 144 -14.98 14.96 49.74
CA ALA A 144 -15.39 15.42 48.41
C ALA A 144 -15.25 16.96 48.27
N ARG A 145 -15.57 17.73 49.32
CA ARG A 145 -15.34 19.19 49.34
C ARG A 145 -13.85 19.57 49.35
N ARG A 146 -12.93 18.71 49.82
CA ARG A 146 -11.47 18.92 49.69
C ARG A 146 -11.01 18.72 48.26
N ILE A 147 -11.36 17.58 47.64
CA ILE A 147 -11.10 17.32 46.20
C ILE A 147 -11.59 18.51 45.37
N ARG A 148 -12.83 18.97 45.61
CA ARG A 148 -13.42 20.13 44.89
C ARG A 148 -12.63 21.43 45.00
N ARG A 149 -11.86 21.65 46.07
CA ARG A 149 -11.03 22.86 46.27
C ARG A 149 -9.68 22.78 45.56
N ARG A 150 -9.20 21.58 45.23
CA ARG A 150 -7.97 21.36 44.44
C ARG A 150 -8.25 21.24 42.94
N LEU A 151 -9.52 21.22 42.51
CA LEU A 151 -9.87 21.26 41.08
C LEU A 151 -9.53 22.62 40.45
N PRO A 152 -8.82 22.66 39.31
CA PRO A 152 -8.58 23.88 38.54
C PRO A 152 -9.85 24.63 38.15
N ALA A 153 -9.82 25.96 38.25
CA ALA A 153 -10.92 26.83 37.84
C ALA A 153 -11.05 26.95 36.30
N ASP A 154 -9.93 26.82 35.59
CA ASP A 154 -9.85 26.71 34.14
C ASP A 154 -9.08 25.43 33.77
N SER A 155 -9.82 24.44 33.26
CA SER A 155 -9.28 23.14 32.86
C SER A 155 -8.42 23.19 31.58
N THR A 156 -8.34 24.34 30.90
CA THR A 156 -7.55 24.50 29.67
C THR A 156 -6.13 25.02 29.94
N SER A 157 -5.95 25.86 30.96
CA SER A 157 -4.63 26.33 31.40
C SER A 157 -3.96 25.40 32.43
N GLN A 158 -4.76 24.69 33.24
CA GLN A 158 -4.29 23.68 34.20
C GLN A 158 -5.10 22.38 34.03
N PRO A 159 -4.78 21.54 33.03
CA PRO A 159 -5.45 20.26 32.83
C PRO A 159 -4.92 19.21 33.81
N LEU A 160 -5.79 18.58 34.61
CA LEU A 160 -5.38 17.42 35.41
C LEU A 160 -5.08 16.22 34.50
N SER A 161 -4.25 15.29 34.95
CA SER A 161 -3.89 14.07 34.21
C SER A 161 -3.70 12.91 35.17
N PHE A 162 -4.43 11.80 34.97
CA PHE A 162 -4.27 10.57 35.74
C PHE A 162 -4.49 9.33 34.87
N SER A 163 -4.04 8.16 35.36
CA SER A 163 -4.07 6.91 34.60
C SER A 163 -5.48 6.32 34.45
N THR A 164 -5.67 5.39 33.51
CA THR A 164 -6.89 4.59 33.38
C THR A 164 -7.20 3.76 34.62
N GLU A 165 -6.19 3.42 35.44
CA GLU A 165 -6.37 2.75 36.73
C GLU A 165 -6.99 3.68 37.78
N VAL A 166 -6.48 4.91 37.91
CA VAL A 166 -7.11 5.96 38.75
C VAL A 166 -8.52 6.25 38.25
N ALA A 167 -8.71 6.28 36.93
CA ALA A 167 -10.03 6.40 36.33
C ALA A 167 -10.97 5.27 36.80
N GLY A 168 -10.54 4.01 36.76
CA GLY A 168 -11.32 2.86 37.24
C GLY A 168 -11.60 2.88 38.76
N ILE A 169 -10.69 3.43 39.57
CA ILE A 169 -10.92 3.68 41.01
C ILE A 169 -12.09 4.65 41.22
N LEU A 170 -12.20 5.70 40.40
CA LEU A 170 -13.31 6.66 40.45
C LEU A 170 -14.64 6.00 40.05
N GLU A 171 -14.65 5.16 39.00
CA GLU A 171 -15.83 4.40 38.57
C GLU A 171 -16.29 3.44 39.67
N LYS A 172 -15.40 2.57 40.18
CA LYS A 172 -15.76 1.61 41.24
C LYS A 172 -16.24 2.28 42.54
N ALA A 173 -15.68 3.43 42.89
CA ALA A 173 -16.15 4.20 44.04
C ALA A 173 -17.56 4.79 43.84
N LEU A 174 -17.94 5.18 42.61
CA LEU A 174 -19.30 5.61 42.28
C LEU A 174 -20.28 4.43 42.18
N GLU A 175 -19.86 3.30 41.64
CA GLU A 175 -20.65 2.06 41.58
C GLU A 175 -21.04 1.59 42.99
N SER A 176 -20.04 1.40 43.86
CA SER A 176 -20.28 1.01 45.26
C SER A 176 -21.12 2.05 46.03
N LEU A 177 -20.94 3.34 45.75
CA LEU A 177 -21.74 4.39 46.40
C LEU A 177 -23.18 4.44 45.90
N ASN A 178 -23.41 4.26 44.60
CA ASN A 178 -24.74 4.14 44.01
C ASN A 178 -25.49 2.89 44.51
N ALA A 179 -24.78 1.77 44.69
CA ALA A 179 -25.32 0.54 45.28
C ALA A 179 -25.81 0.77 46.73
N VAL A 180 -25.04 1.48 47.55
CA VAL A 180 -25.43 1.82 48.94
C VAL A 180 -26.60 2.82 48.98
N VAL A 181 -26.64 3.80 48.07
CA VAL A 181 -27.80 4.72 47.93
C VAL A 181 -29.06 3.94 47.52
N GLY A 182 -28.96 3.07 46.52
CA GLY A 182 -30.07 2.22 46.08
C GLY A 182 -30.61 1.35 47.23
N ALA A 183 -29.72 0.66 47.94
CA ALA A 183 -30.08 -0.18 49.09
C ALA A 183 -30.81 0.60 50.20
N LEU A 184 -30.36 1.81 50.52
CA LEU A 184 -30.99 2.60 51.60
C LEU A 184 -32.32 3.22 51.16
N ARG A 185 -32.39 3.81 49.96
CA ARG A 185 -33.62 4.34 49.36
C ARG A 185 -34.70 3.26 49.22
N ASP A 186 -34.31 2.07 48.76
CA ASP A 186 -35.25 0.96 48.57
C ASP A 186 -35.73 0.41 49.92
N ALA A 187 -34.88 0.41 50.95
CA ALA A 187 -35.29 0.11 52.31
C ALA A 187 -36.22 1.18 52.89
N THR A 188 -36.00 2.46 52.59
CA THR A 188 -36.93 3.57 52.93
C THR A 188 -38.28 3.37 52.26
N ARG A 189 -38.32 3.05 50.95
CA ARG A 189 -39.56 2.74 50.21
C ARG A 189 -40.31 1.56 50.83
N LEU A 190 -39.64 0.45 51.10
CA LEU A 190 -40.25 -0.72 51.72
C LEU A 190 -40.76 -0.42 53.15
N THR A 191 -40.01 0.39 53.90
CA THR A 191 -40.42 0.82 55.25
C THR A 191 -41.65 1.72 55.20
N ALA A 192 -41.72 2.67 54.26
CA ALA A 192 -42.90 3.52 54.05
C ALA A 192 -44.14 2.69 53.62
N GLN A 193 -43.96 1.67 52.77
CA GLN A 193 -45.04 0.74 52.40
C GLN A 193 -45.52 -0.14 53.57
N LEU A 194 -44.65 -0.50 54.51
CA LEU A 194 -45.07 -1.14 55.76
C LEU A 194 -45.77 -0.15 56.69
N ALA A 195 -45.25 1.07 56.83
CA ALA A 195 -45.84 2.13 57.65
C ALA A 195 -47.27 2.48 57.20
N ALA A 196 -47.49 2.66 55.90
CA ALA A 196 -48.82 2.94 55.34
C ALA A 196 -49.84 1.84 55.67
N ARG A 197 -49.44 0.56 55.56
CA ARG A 197 -50.30 -0.59 55.90
C ARG A 197 -50.55 -0.70 57.41
N GLN A 198 -49.53 -0.49 58.23
CA GLN A 198 -49.63 -0.62 59.69
C GLN A 198 -50.32 0.58 60.35
N ALA A 199 -50.36 1.74 59.68
CA ALA A 199 -51.14 2.90 60.11
C ALA A 199 -52.66 2.65 60.11
N GLU A 200 -53.18 1.84 59.19
CA GLU A 200 -54.60 1.42 59.18
C GLU A 200 -54.96 0.66 60.47
N ASP A 201 -54.05 -0.20 60.95
CA ASP A 201 -54.18 -0.96 62.20
C ASP A 201 -53.75 -0.18 63.47
N ASN A 202 -53.26 1.06 63.33
CA ASN A 202 -52.62 1.85 64.39
C ASN A 202 -51.41 1.14 65.07
N ILE A 203 -50.58 0.46 64.26
CA ILE A 203 -49.38 -0.27 64.70
C ILE A 203 -48.10 0.48 64.29
N ASP A 204 -47.22 0.74 65.25
CA ASP A 204 -45.89 1.33 64.97
C ASP A 204 -44.94 0.36 64.25
N VAL A 205 -44.23 0.85 63.23
CA VAL A 205 -43.22 0.06 62.51
C VAL A 205 -41.98 -0.15 63.39
N LYS A 206 -41.84 -1.37 63.91
CA LYS A 206 -40.73 -1.71 64.81
C LYS A 206 -39.38 -1.73 64.06
N PRO A 207 -38.33 -1.05 64.57
CA PRO A 207 -37.00 -1.02 63.95
C PRO A 207 -36.39 -2.40 63.64
N SER A 208 -36.73 -3.43 64.43
CA SER A 208 -36.30 -4.81 64.19
C SER A 208 -36.88 -5.41 62.91
N VAL A 209 -38.11 -5.05 62.53
CA VAL A 209 -38.78 -5.52 61.30
C VAL A 209 -38.17 -4.84 60.07
N VAL A 210 -37.84 -3.55 60.17
CA VAL A 210 -37.09 -2.84 59.12
C VAL A 210 -35.72 -3.48 58.91
N MET A 211 -35.03 -3.85 59.99
CA MET A 211 -33.75 -4.54 59.91
C MET A 211 -33.88 -5.96 59.33
N SER A 212 -34.83 -6.77 59.78
CA SER A 212 -34.96 -8.18 59.35
C SER A 212 -35.58 -8.36 57.96
N ASN A 213 -36.37 -7.39 57.50
CA ASN A 213 -37.15 -7.51 56.26
C ASN A 213 -36.69 -6.47 55.23
N CYS A 214 -36.94 -5.17 55.47
CA CYS A 214 -36.74 -4.11 54.48
C CYS A 214 -35.26 -3.97 54.08
N LEU A 215 -34.36 -3.83 55.06
CA LEU A 215 -32.92 -3.72 54.80
C LEU A 215 -32.32 -5.03 54.27
N VAL A 216 -32.76 -6.19 54.77
CA VAL A 216 -32.32 -7.49 54.24
C VAL A 216 -32.67 -7.65 52.76
N GLU A 217 -33.89 -7.31 52.33
CA GLU A 217 -34.29 -7.43 50.93
C GLU A 217 -33.55 -6.41 50.05
N SER A 218 -33.51 -5.13 50.46
CA SER A 218 -32.83 -4.09 49.68
C SER A 218 -31.31 -4.32 49.56
N CYS A 219 -30.68 -4.96 50.56
CA CYS A 219 -29.31 -5.46 50.43
C CYS A 219 -29.17 -6.57 49.37
N LYS A 220 -30.13 -7.51 49.25
CA LYS A 220 -30.09 -8.54 48.20
C LYS A 220 -30.29 -7.96 46.80
N GLU A 221 -31.09 -6.92 46.66
CA GLU A 221 -31.36 -6.29 45.36
C GLU A 221 -30.20 -5.41 44.89
N ASN A 222 -29.52 -4.70 45.80
CA ASN A 222 -28.56 -3.64 45.44
C ASN A 222 -27.08 -3.95 45.77
N LEU A 223 -26.76 -4.80 46.76
CA LEU A 223 -25.38 -4.96 47.30
C LEU A 223 -24.73 -6.30 46.91
N THR A 224 -24.85 -6.68 45.64
CA THR A 224 -24.46 -8.01 45.12
C THR A 224 -23.05 -8.04 44.49
N SER A 225 -21.99 -7.81 45.27
CA SER A 225 -20.61 -8.11 44.83
C SER A 225 -19.78 -8.87 45.86
N ASP A 226 -19.21 -10.00 45.42
CA ASP A 226 -18.03 -10.68 45.98
C ASP A 226 -18.04 -11.15 47.45
N VAL A 227 -19.19 -11.57 47.99
CA VAL A 227 -19.21 -12.56 49.09
C VAL A 227 -19.24 -13.99 48.50
N SER A 228 -18.14 -14.37 47.85
CA SER A 228 -18.02 -15.71 47.27
C SER A 228 -17.94 -16.81 48.34
N GLY A 229 -18.78 -17.84 48.19
CA GLY A 229 -18.52 -19.17 48.78
C GLY A 229 -19.19 -19.51 50.12
N LYS A 230 -20.02 -18.65 50.74
CA LYS A 230 -20.81 -19.03 51.94
C LYS A 230 -22.23 -18.47 51.93
N ALA A 231 -23.21 -19.38 51.96
CA ALA A 231 -24.63 -19.07 52.13
C ALA A 231 -24.98 -18.69 53.59
N GLY A 232 -24.40 -17.59 54.08
CA GLY A 232 -24.81 -16.95 55.33
C GLY A 232 -26.04 -16.07 55.13
N ALA A 233 -26.78 -15.79 56.20
CA ALA A 233 -27.84 -14.79 56.18
C ALA A 233 -27.25 -13.39 55.95
N THR A 234 -27.89 -12.58 55.11
CA THR A 234 -27.55 -11.17 54.91
C THR A 234 -27.74 -10.41 56.24
N VAL A 235 -26.66 -9.88 56.81
CA VAL A 235 -26.72 -9.00 58.00
C VAL A 235 -26.48 -7.56 57.53
N PRO A 236 -27.51 -6.70 57.43
CA PRO A 236 -27.38 -5.39 56.80
C PRO A 236 -26.29 -4.53 57.45
N ASP A 237 -26.22 -4.49 58.79
CA ASP A 237 -25.18 -3.79 59.55
C ASP A 237 -23.76 -4.10 59.04
N VAL A 238 -23.46 -5.37 58.75
CA VAL A 238 -22.14 -5.82 58.29
C VAL A 238 -21.93 -5.50 56.81
N VAL A 239 -22.95 -5.70 55.97
CA VAL A 239 -22.85 -5.44 54.52
C VAL A 239 -22.66 -3.94 54.27
N PHE A 240 -23.48 -3.07 54.87
CA PHE A 240 -23.31 -1.63 54.79
C PHE A 240 -21.92 -1.21 55.30
N ARG A 241 -21.49 -1.65 56.50
CA ARG A 241 -20.13 -1.35 57.03
C ARG A 241 -19.01 -1.68 56.05
N ASN A 242 -19.09 -2.83 55.39
CA ASN A 242 -18.09 -3.25 54.40
C ASN A 242 -18.04 -2.32 53.18
N TYR A 243 -19.19 -2.00 52.59
CA TYR A 243 -19.26 -1.06 51.46
C TYR A 243 -18.83 0.36 51.87
N LEU A 244 -19.31 0.88 52.99
CA LEU A 244 -18.91 2.21 53.50
C LEU A 244 -17.41 2.30 53.77
N THR A 245 -16.77 1.22 54.24
CA THR A 245 -15.33 1.15 54.43
C THR A 245 -14.59 1.13 53.09
N GLN A 246 -15.02 0.30 52.13
CA GLN A 246 -14.44 0.24 50.78
C GLN A 246 -14.50 1.60 50.07
N ILE A 247 -15.66 2.28 50.09
CA ILE A 247 -15.82 3.60 49.48
C ILE A 247 -14.92 4.62 50.19
N ARG A 248 -14.83 4.59 51.53
CA ARG A 248 -13.92 5.47 52.29
C ARG A 248 -12.47 5.29 51.85
N GLU A 249 -11.99 4.06 51.68
CA GLU A 249 -10.63 3.80 51.19
C GLU A 249 -10.40 4.32 49.77
N LEU A 250 -11.32 4.04 48.83
CA LEU A 250 -11.17 4.44 47.43
C LEU A 250 -11.15 5.97 47.30
N VAL A 251 -12.10 6.68 47.93
CA VAL A 251 -12.15 8.15 47.88
C VAL A 251 -10.98 8.78 48.65
N SER A 252 -10.51 8.18 49.74
CA SER A 252 -9.34 8.69 50.48
C SER A 252 -8.06 8.63 49.65
N LYS A 253 -7.83 7.55 48.88
CA LYS A 253 -6.70 7.42 47.95
C LYS A 253 -6.68 8.56 46.92
N ILE A 254 -7.83 8.84 46.30
CA ILE A 254 -8.02 9.98 45.37
C ILE A 254 -7.79 11.32 46.07
N ALA A 255 -8.29 11.49 47.30
CA ALA A 255 -8.17 12.74 48.04
C ALA A 255 -6.71 13.06 48.42
N VAL A 256 -5.93 12.07 48.86
CA VAL A 256 -4.51 12.23 49.18
C VAL A 256 -3.70 12.59 47.94
N ALA A 257 -3.91 11.88 46.81
CA ALA A 257 -3.23 12.19 45.56
C ALA A 257 -3.55 13.60 45.03
N MET A 258 -4.81 14.05 45.17
CA MET A 258 -5.23 15.44 44.90
C MET A 258 -4.66 16.46 45.89
N GLU A 259 -4.41 16.10 47.15
CA GLU A 259 -3.75 16.98 48.13
C GLU A 259 -2.27 17.14 47.74
N ASN A 260 -1.58 16.01 47.48
CA ASN A 260 -0.18 15.92 47.06
C ASN A 260 0.13 16.55 45.69
N GLY A 261 -0.85 16.70 44.80
CA GLY A 261 -0.65 17.20 43.43
C GLY A 261 -0.19 16.13 42.43
N GLU A 262 -0.41 14.85 42.72
CA GLU A 262 -0.01 13.73 41.86
C GLU A 262 -0.73 13.70 40.50
N TYR A 263 -1.81 14.48 40.35
CA TYR A 263 -2.57 14.63 39.10
C TYR A 263 -2.41 16.03 38.46
N ASP A 264 -1.58 16.91 39.04
CA ASP A 264 -1.27 18.23 38.48
C ASP A 264 -0.41 18.06 37.20
N PHE A 265 -0.51 19.00 36.25
CA PHE A 265 0.11 18.84 34.92
C PHE A 265 1.64 18.96 34.97
N ASP A 266 2.35 17.89 34.57
CA ASP A 266 3.82 17.84 34.53
C ASP A 266 4.47 18.66 33.39
N GLY A 267 3.64 19.27 32.52
CA GLY A 267 4.08 20.04 31.35
C GLY A 267 4.25 19.20 30.07
N THR A 268 4.08 17.88 30.12
CA THR A 268 4.13 17.04 28.92
C THR A 268 2.90 17.31 28.05
N LYS A 269 3.12 17.91 26.87
CA LYS A 269 2.05 18.24 25.94
C LYS A 269 1.36 16.98 25.42
N GLN A 270 0.28 16.58 26.10
CA GLN A 270 -0.73 15.64 25.61
C GLN A 270 -1.07 15.99 24.14
N THR A 271 -0.67 15.13 23.21
CA THR A 271 -0.95 15.32 21.79
C THR A 271 -2.45 15.20 21.58
N LYS A 272 -3.16 16.34 21.53
CA LYS A 272 -4.61 16.39 21.32
C LYS A 272 -4.97 15.45 20.15
N PRO A 273 -5.78 14.40 20.37
CA PRO A 273 -6.19 13.52 19.29
C PRO A 273 -6.83 14.35 18.18
N GLN A 274 -6.30 14.23 16.97
CA GLN A 274 -6.75 15.06 15.85
C GLN A 274 -8.21 14.74 15.54
N GLU A 275 -9.07 15.76 15.57
CA GLU A 275 -10.52 15.58 15.48
C GLU A 275 -10.90 14.73 14.25
N PRO A 276 -11.86 13.79 14.35
CA PRO A 276 -12.26 12.95 13.22
C PRO A 276 -12.69 13.73 11.97
N VAL A 277 -13.22 14.94 12.16
CA VAL A 277 -13.54 15.89 11.06
C VAL A 277 -12.26 16.40 10.38
N GLN A 278 -11.23 16.76 11.13
CA GLN A 278 -9.94 17.20 10.60
C GLN A 278 -9.18 16.07 9.90
N LEU A 279 -9.21 14.85 10.46
CA LEU A 279 -8.64 13.67 9.81
C LEU A 279 -9.34 13.39 8.46
N ARG A 280 -10.68 13.42 8.44
CA ARG A 280 -11.46 13.26 7.21
C ARG A 280 -11.21 14.37 6.20
N ALA A 281 -11.08 15.62 6.64
CA ALA A 281 -10.77 16.76 5.77
C ALA A 281 -9.35 16.67 5.17
N THR A 282 -8.36 16.21 5.94
CA THR A 282 -6.99 15.97 5.46
C THR A 282 -6.98 14.84 4.43
N ALA A 283 -7.64 13.71 4.72
CA ALA A 283 -7.77 12.59 3.79
C ALA A 283 -8.49 13.00 2.48
N TYR A 284 -9.53 13.83 2.56
CA TYR A 284 -10.21 14.36 1.38
C TYR A 284 -9.30 15.26 0.54
N LYS A 285 -8.55 16.18 1.16
CA LYS A 285 -7.57 17.03 0.45
C LYS A 285 -6.49 16.21 -0.25
N GLN A 286 -6.01 15.14 0.39
CA GLN A 286 -5.02 14.26 -0.22
C GLN A 286 -5.60 13.46 -1.39
N ALA A 287 -6.79 12.88 -1.23
CA ALA A 287 -7.50 12.21 -2.32
C ALA A 287 -7.81 13.14 -3.50
N GLN A 288 -8.08 14.43 -3.25
CA GLN A 288 -8.24 15.44 -4.30
C GLN A 288 -6.92 15.67 -5.04
N ALA A 289 -5.80 15.86 -4.33
CA ALA A 289 -4.48 16.04 -4.95
C ALA A 289 -4.03 14.80 -5.75
N ASP A 290 -4.34 13.59 -5.28
CA ASP A 290 -4.08 12.35 -6.01
C ASP A 290 -4.94 12.26 -7.28
N LEU A 291 -6.18 12.75 -7.25
CA LEU A 291 -7.10 12.79 -8.40
C LEU A 291 -6.65 13.83 -9.44
N GLU A 292 -6.24 15.03 -9.01
CA GLU A 292 -5.60 16.04 -9.86
C GLU A 292 -4.31 15.50 -10.50
N GLY A 293 -3.46 14.82 -9.72
CA GLY A 293 -2.26 14.13 -10.22
C GLY A 293 -2.54 12.92 -11.14
N CYS A 294 -3.74 12.32 -11.09
CA CYS A 294 -4.20 11.34 -12.06
C CYS A 294 -4.72 12.00 -13.34
N ARG A 295 -5.43 13.14 -13.21
CA ARG A 295 -5.95 13.92 -14.33
C ARG A 295 -4.84 14.39 -15.26
N THR A 296 -3.75 14.98 -14.74
CA THR A 296 -2.62 15.41 -15.58
C THR A 296 -1.97 14.26 -16.33
N LYS A 297 -1.98 13.04 -15.78
CA LYS A 297 -1.47 11.83 -16.47
C LYS A 297 -2.39 11.37 -17.60
N MET A 298 -3.70 11.55 -17.46
CA MET A 298 -4.66 11.32 -18.55
C MET A 298 -4.47 12.37 -19.67
N GLU A 299 -4.40 13.66 -19.32
CA GLU A 299 -4.21 14.74 -20.29
C GLU A 299 -2.90 14.57 -21.11
N LEU A 300 -1.81 14.11 -20.47
CA LEU A 300 -0.57 13.73 -21.16
C LEU A 300 -0.72 12.49 -22.06
N LYS A 301 -1.56 11.52 -21.68
CA LYS A 301 -1.78 10.29 -22.47
C LYS A 301 -2.71 10.51 -23.66
N ASP A 302 -3.71 11.38 -23.54
CA ASP A 302 -4.56 11.80 -24.65
C ASP A 302 -3.73 12.56 -25.71
N GLU A 303 -2.76 13.38 -25.28
CA GLU A 303 -1.83 14.08 -26.18
C GLU A 303 -0.86 13.11 -26.89
N GLU A 304 -0.27 12.14 -26.16
CA GLU A 304 0.56 11.07 -26.75
C GLU A 304 -0.24 10.24 -27.79
N VAL A 305 -1.52 9.94 -27.50
CA VAL A 305 -2.42 9.27 -28.45
C VAL A 305 -2.71 10.17 -29.66
N ARG A 306 -2.90 11.49 -29.47
CA ARG A 306 -3.10 12.45 -30.57
C ARG A 306 -1.89 12.51 -31.50
N GLU A 307 -0.67 12.53 -30.95
CA GLU A 307 0.57 12.52 -31.72
C GLU A 307 0.76 11.20 -32.48
N LEU A 308 0.55 10.05 -31.82
CA LEU A 308 0.61 8.73 -32.45
C LEU A 308 -0.41 8.58 -33.59
N GLN A 309 -1.62 9.13 -33.45
CA GLN A 309 -2.61 9.15 -34.54
C GLN A 309 -2.17 10.01 -35.73
N MET A 310 -1.48 11.14 -35.50
CA MET A 310 -0.91 11.96 -36.59
C MET A 310 0.25 11.24 -37.28
N ALA A 311 1.17 10.64 -36.52
CA ALA A 311 2.28 9.86 -37.04
C ALA A 311 1.80 8.65 -37.86
N LEU A 312 0.76 7.94 -37.40
CA LEU A 312 0.16 6.81 -38.11
C LEU A 312 -0.47 7.26 -39.45
N LYS A 313 -1.16 8.40 -39.49
CA LYS A 313 -1.69 8.98 -40.75
C LYS A 313 -0.58 9.38 -41.71
N ALA A 314 0.52 9.96 -41.22
CA ALA A 314 1.68 10.27 -42.05
C ALA A 314 2.30 9.01 -42.67
N ARG A 315 2.53 7.96 -41.88
CA ARG A 315 3.05 6.67 -42.37
C ARG A 315 2.08 5.96 -43.34
N ALA A 316 0.77 6.06 -43.13
CA ALA A 316 -0.22 5.53 -44.08
C ALA A 316 -0.13 6.23 -45.45
N ASN A 317 0.04 7.55 -45.45
CA ASN A 317 0.25 8.32 -46.68
C ASN A 317 1.55 7.93 -47.39
N GLU A 318 2.67 7.87 -46.66
CA GLU A 318 3.97 7.42 -47.20
C GLU A 318 3.90 6.02 -47.82
N LEU A 319 3.25 5.06 -47.15
CA LEU A 319 3.05 3.70 -47.65
C LEU A 319 2.18 3.69 -48.91
N SER A 320 1.14 4.53 -48.98
CA SER A 320 0.32 4.67 -50.18
C SER A 320 1.11 5.23 -51.37
N GLU A 321 1.99 6.22 -51.14
CA GLU A 321 2.84 6.78 -52.19
C GLU A 321 3.89 5.76 -52.65
N MET A 322 4.52 5.06 -51.71
CA MET A 322 5.49 3.99 -52.01
C MET A 322 4.84 2.84 -52.79
N SER A 323 3.61 2.46 -52.45
CA SER A 323 2.83 1.45 -53.19
C SER A 323 2.59 1.87 -54.65
N VAL A 324 2.20 3.12 -54.89
CA VAL A 324 2.05 3.67 -56.25
C VAL A 324 3.39 3.71 -57.00
N ARG A 325 4.49 4.08 -56.33
CA ARG A 325 5.84 4.06 -56.91
C ARG A 325 6.28 2.64 -57.30
N VAL A 326 5.98 1.64 -56.48
CA VAL A 326 6.26 0.20 -56.75
C VAL A 326 5.44 -0.29 -57.94
N GLY A 327 4.12 -0.11 -57.95
CA GLY A 327 3.27 -0.55 -59.07
C GLY A 327 3.63 0.10 -60.41
N LEU A 328 4.13 1.35 -60.39
CA LEU A 328 4.66 2.00 -61.60
C LEU A 328 6.01 1.41 -62.05
N ALA A 329 6.86 0.97 -61.12
CA ALA A 329 8.12 0.29 -61.44
C ALA A 329 7.87 -1.12 -61.97
N GLU A 330 6.96 -1.88 -61.37
CA GLU A 330 6.53 -3.21 -61.82
C GLU A 330 5.96 -3.15 -63.24
N LYS A 331 5.04 -2.21 -63.51
CA LYS A 331 4.46 -2.03 -64.87
C LYS A 331 5.50 -1.59 -65.92
N ARG A 332 6.54 -0.85 -65.52
CA ARG A 332 7.68 -0.53 -66.40
C ARG A 332 8.53 -1.76 -66.69
N LEU A 333 8.77 -2.60 -65.67
CA LEU A 333 9.51 -3.85 -65.81
C LEU A 333 8.77 -4.86 -66.69
N GLU A 334 7.44 -4.99 -66.53
CA GLU A 334 6.58 -5.84 -67.36
C GLU A 334 6.65 -5.42 -68.85
N ASN A 335 6.50 -4.12 -69.13
CA ASN A 335 6.62 -3.58 -70.49
C ASN A 335 8.03 -3.77 -71.08
N ALA A 336 9.07 -3.60 -70.28
CA ALA A 336 10.45 -3.83 -70.71
C ALA A 336 10.74 -5.33 -70.94
N GLY A 337 10.12 -6.22 -70.17
CA GLY A 337 10.18 -7.67 -70.35
C GLY A 337 9.63 -8.08 -71.72
N LYS A 338 8.37 -7.73 -72.00
CA LYS A 338 7.72 -8.00 -73.30
C LYS A 338 8.51 -7.41 -74.47
N GLY A 339 8.95 -6.16 -74.34
CA GLY A 339 9.78 -5.49 -75.34
C GLY A 339 11.22 -6.03 -75.47
N ASN A 340 11.63 -6.98 -74.64
CA ASN A 340 12.88 -7.74 -74.78
C ASN A 340 12.61 -9.16 -75.29
N GLU A 341 11.53 -9.79 -74.87
CA GLU A 341 10.99 -11.05 -75.42
C GLU A 341 10.75 -10.92 -76.94
N ASP A 342 10.12 -9.82 -77.38
CA ASP A 342 9.98 -9.39 -78.78
C ASP A 342 11.30 -9.29 -79.56
N LYS A 343 12.42 -9.00 -78.87
CA LYS A 343 13.76 -8.89 -79.49
C LYS A 343 14.47 -10.23 -79.52
N ILE A 344 14.32 -11.03 -78.46
CA ILE A 344 14.85 -12.39 -78.36
C ILE A 344 14.26 -13.22 -79.51
N SER A 345 12.93 -13.23 -79.66
CA SER A 345 12.25 -13.95 -80.75
C SER A 345 12.73 -13.53 -82.16
N ARG A 346 12.98 -12.23 -82.39
CA ARG A 346 13.54 -11.74 -83.67
C ARG A 346 15.01 -12.12 -83.88
N LEU A 347 15.80 -12.20 -82.81
CA LEU A 347 17.20 -12.63 -82.88
C LEU A 347 17.29 -14.14 -83.10
N GLU A 348 16.45 -14.93 -82.44
CA GLU A 348 16.29 -16.38 -82.64
C GLU A 348 15.89 -16.68 -84.10
N GLN A 349 14.86 -16.01 -84.63
CA GLN A 349 14.46 -16.13 -86.03
C GLN A 349 15.60 -15.77 -87.00
N ARG A 350 16.39 -14.74 -86.69
CA ARG A 350 17.53 -14.34 -87.53
C ARG A 350 18.72 -15.32 -87.42
N LEU A 351 18.95 -15.93 -86.26
CA LEU A 351 19.94 -16.97 -86.07
C LEU A 351 19.54 -18.24 -86.85
N GLU A 352 18.27 -18.65 -86.77
CA GLU A 352 17.73 -19.76 -87.57
C GLU A 352 17.87 -19.49 -89.08
N GLN A 353 17.56 -18.27 -89.54
CA GLN A 353 17.74 -17.89 -90.94
C GLN A 353 19.21 -17.95 -91.39
N LEU A 354 20.16 -17.51 -90.54
CA LEU A 354 21.59 -17.54 -90.85
C LEU A 354 22.17 -18.96 -90.81
N ASP A 355 21.78 -19.79 -89.85
CA ASP A 355 22.14 -21.22 -89.79
C ASP A 355 21.60 -21.98 -91.02
N ALA A 356 20.34 -21.72 -91.40
CA ALA A 356 19.74 -22.30 -92.61
C ALA A 356 20.42 -21.82 -93.90
N GLN A 357 20.95 -20.58 -93.93
CA GLN A 357 21.75 -20.07 -95.05
C GLN A 357 23.16 -20.69 -95.06
N GLN A 358 23.84 -20.76 -93.92
CA GLN A 358 25.16 -21.38 -93.78
C GLN A 358 25.11 -22.84 -94.26
N LYS A 359 24.13 -23.62 -93.80
CA LYS A 359 23.93 -25.01 -94.24
C LYS A 359 23.61 -25.15 -95.73
N ARG A 360 23.12 -24.12 -96.42
CA ARG A 360 23.01 -24.12 -97.89
C ARG A 360 24.37 -23.90 -98.53
N MET A 361 25.07 -22.84 -98.12
CA MET A 361 26.44 -22.56 -98.59
C MET A 361 27.39 -23.75 -98.36
N GLU A 362 27.29 -24.43 -97.22
CA GLU A 362 28.08 -25.63 -96.92
C GLU A 362 27.83 -26.75 -97.94
N ARG A 363 26.57 -27.07 -98.26
CA ARG A 363 26.23 -28.07 -99.30
C ARG A 363 26.62 -27.62 -100.71
N GLU A 364 26.50 -26.33 -101.01
CA GLU A 364 26.90 -25.76 -102.30
C GLU A 364 28.43 -25.81 -102.48
N HIS A 365 29.19 -25.54 -101.42
CA HIS A 365 30.65 -25.73 -101.40
C HIS A 365 31.04 -27.21 -101.46
N GLU A 366 30.35 -28.10 -100.74
CA GLU A 366 30.56 -29.55 -100.77
C GLU A 366 30.37 -30.10 -102.20
N GLN A 367 29.27 -29.74 -102.87
CA GLN A 367 29.01 -30.09 -104.29
C GLN A 367 30.06 -29.50 -105.24
N ALA A 368 30.54 -28.27 -105.00
CA ALA A 368 31.61 -27.67 -105.80
C ALA A 368 32.97 -28.36 -105.58
N ILE A 369 33.25 -28.80 -104.35
CA ILE A 369 34.45 -29.57 -104.00
C ILE A 369 34.41 -30.95 -104.67
N ASP A 370 33.25 -31.63 -104.68
CA ASP A 370 33.09 -32.91 -105.39
C ASP A 370 33.28 -32.76 -106.90
N SER A 371 32.71 -31.71 -107.52
CA SER A 371 32.92 -31.39 -108.94
C SER A 371 34.40 -31.16 -109.26
N LEU A 372 35.10 -30.37 -108.44
CA LEU A 372 36.53 -30.08 -108.64
C LEU A 372 37.40 -31.32 -108.43
N HIS A 373 37.04 -32.25 -107.54
CA HIS A 373 37.74 -33.54 -107.44
C HIS A 373 37.52 -34.40 -108.69
N ALA A 374 36.29 -34.49 -109.21
CA ALA A 374 36.02 -35.21 -110.46
C ALA A 374 36.77 -34.61 -111.67
N GLU A 375 36.82 -33.28 -111.78
CA GLU A 375 37.61 -32.56 -112.79
C GLU A 375 39.12 -32.81 -112.63
N MET A 376 39.65 -32.84 -111.39
CA MET A 376 41.05 -33.19 -111.15
C MET A 376 41.36 -34.64 -111.55
N GLU A 377 40.49 -35.61 -111.21
CA GLU A 377 40.67 -37.01 -111.64
C GLU A 377 40.61 -37.17 -113.16
N GLU A 378 39.85 -36.33 -113.85
CA GLU A 378 39.80 -36.29 -115.32
C GLU A 378 41.08 -35.68 -115.91
N LEU A 379 41.51 -34.53 -115.42
CA LEU A 379 42.76 -33.87 -115.84
C LEU A 379 43.99 -34.72 -115.51
N GLU A 380 44.00 -35.50 -114.43
CA GLU A 380 45.06 -36.46 -114.12
C GLU A 380 45.07 -37.64 -115.12
N ARG A 381 43.90 -38.15 -115.53
CA ARG A 381 43.77 -39.13 -116.62
C ARG A 381 44.28 -38.56 -117.94
N GLU A 382 43.82 -37.38 -118.37
CA GLU A 382 44.29 -36.72 -119.59
C GLU A 382 45.81 -36.46 -119.57
N LYS A 383 46.36 -36.04 -118.44
CA LYS A 383 47.79 -35.80 -118.21
C LYS A 383 48.62 -37.08 -118.30
N LEU A 384 48.10 -38.23 -117.87
CA LEU A 384 48.75 -39.53 -118.06
C LEU A 384 48.77 -39.90 -119.55
N ASP A 385 47.62 -39.79 -120.22
CA ASP A 385 47.43 -39.99 -121.65
C ASP A 385 48.37 -39.11 -122.51
N LEU A 386 48.43 -37.82 -122.21
CA LEU A 386 49.29 -36.84 -122.88
C LEU A 386 50.78 -37.09 -122.59
N LYS A 387 51.13 -37.58 -121.41
CA LYS A 387 52.50 -37.98 -121.07
C LYS A 387 52.93 -39.24 -121.83
N GLU A 388 52.01 -40.14 -122.16
CA GLU A 388 52.28 -41.28 -123.06
C GLU A 388 52.40 -40.83 -124.53
N LYS A 389 51.51 -39.94 -125.00
CA LYS A 389 51.59 -39.29 -126.32
C LYS A 389 52.90 -38.48 -126.48
N LEU A 390 53.38 -37.81 -125.43
CA LEU A 390 54.66 -37.10 -125.43
C LEU A 390 55.87 -38.05 -125.45
N LYS A 391 55.83 -39.18 -124.73
CA LYS A 391 56.89 -40.21 -124.78
C LYS A 391 57.06 -40.83 -126.18
N THR A 392 55.99 -40.90 -126.97
CA THR A 392 56.05 -41.40 -128.35
C THR A 392 56.50 -40.33 -129.35
N LEU A 393 56.06 -39.07 -129.18
CA LEU A 393 56.50 -37.93 -130.01
C LEU A 393 57.96 -37.51 -129.77
N SER A 394 58.43 -37.48 -128.51
CA SER A 394 59.80 -37.07 -128.16
C SER A 394 60.87 -37.92 -128.86
N LYS A 395 60.59 -39.21 -129.12
CA LYS A 395 61.47 -40.10 -129.89
C LYS A 395 61.63 -39.73 -131.37
N LYS A 396 60.76 -38.87 -131.94
CA LYS A 396 60.88 -38.36 -133.32
C LYS A 396 61.60 -37.01 -133.42
N ALA A 397 61.61 -36.20 -132.37
CA ALA A 397 62.02 -34.79 -132.44
C ALA A 397 63.54 -34.54 -132.29
N LEU A 398 64.36 -35.59 -132.13
CA LEU A 398 65.78 -35.47 -131.78
C LEU A 398 66.74 -35.25 -132.98
N LEU A 399 66.20 -34.92 -134.17
CA LEU A 399 66.95 -34.97 -135.44
C LEU A 399 67.39 -33.59 -135.99
N GLU A 400 66.73 -32.49 -135.62
CA GLU A 400 67.01 -31.14 -136.13
C GLU A 400 66.90 -30.05 -135.06
N GLY A 401 67.65 -28.95 -135.22
CA GLY A 401 67.41 -27.67 -134.50
C GLY A 401 68.33 -27.36 -133.32
N LEU A 402 69.53 -26.85 -133.59
CA LEU A 402 70.42 -26.19 -132.62
C LEU A 402 70.60 -24.71 -133.01
N ILE A 403 70.94 -23.81 -132.04
CA ILE A 403 71.59 -22.47 -132.14
C ILE A 403 70.83 -21.31 -131.41
N LYS A 404 71.40 -20.86 -130.25
CA LYS A 404 71.83 -19.47 -129.89
C LYS A 404 70.79 -18.30 -130.03
N ALA A 405 70.62 -17.30 -129.13
CA ALA A 405 71.05 -16.91 -127.77
C ALA A 405 70.28 -15.59 -127.37
N PRO A 406 70.77 -14.64 -126.53
CA PRO A 406 70.91 -14.68 -125.04
C PRO A 406 70.19 -13.55 -124.24
N ILE A 407 69.85 -13.87 -122.98
CA ILE A 407 69.96 -13.12 -121.69
C ILE A 407 70.22 -11.57 -121.69
N VAL A 408 69.48 -10.80 -120.86
CA VAL A 408 69.91 -9.94 -119.70
C VAL A 408 68.86 -8.88 -119.27
N ALA A 409 68.79 -8.65 -117.95
CA ALA A 409 67.82 -7.93 -117.11
C ALA A 409 67.62 -6.40 -117.25
N ALA A 410 66.58 -5.89 -116.55
CA ALA A 410 66.62 -4.80 -115.51
C ALA A 410 65.63 -3.61 -115.67
N THR A 411 65.33 -2.98 -114.53
CA THR A 411 64.75 -1.63 -114.28
C THR A 411 63.22 -1.38 -114.26
N THR A 412 62.84 -0.44 -113.38
CA THR A 412 61.53 0.22 -113.12
C THR A 412 61.61 1.69 -113.65
N PRO A 413 60.84 2.76 -113.24
CA PRO A 413 59.63 2.93 -112.40
C PRO A 413 58.58 3.96 -112.94
N ALA A 414 57.47 4.20 -112.20
CA ALA A 414 56.71 5.49 -112.03
C ALA A 414 55.33 5.20 -111.35
N ARG A 415 54.92 5.78 -110.20
CA ARG A 415 54.48 7.17 -109.86
C ARG A 415 53.10 7.55 -110.45
N GLN A 416 52.17 8.26 -109.79
CA GLN A 416 51.97 8.74 -108.38
C GLN A 416 50.49 9.23 -108.23
N SER A 417 49.90 9.63 -107.09
CA SER A 417 50.34 9.75 -105.68
C SER A 417 49.27 9.13 -104.72
N SER A 418 48.39 9.74 -103.90
CA SER A 418 48.16 11.02 -103.16
C SER A 418 46.86 10.81 -102.30
N ILE A 419 46.54 11.35 -101.12
CA ILE A 419 47.15 12.06 -99.95
C ILE A 419 46.13 11.82 -98.78
N VAL A 420 46.42 11.44 -97.52
CA VAL A 420 47.35 11.92 -96.45
C VAL A 420 46.74 13.12 -95.67
N PRO A 421 46.77 13.17 -94.32
CA PRO A 421 47.77 12.58 -93.42
C PRO A 421 47.32 11.43 -92.50
N THR A 422 47.15 11.66 -91.19
CA THR A 422 47.40 10.69 -90.09
C THR A 422 46.53 11.03 -88.85
N LYS A 423 46.59 10.41 -87.65
CA LYS A 423 47.49 9.45 -86.92
C LYS A 423 46.57 8.70 -85.88
N ASP A 424 46.94 7.82 -84.93
CA ASP A 424 48.23 7.41 -84.34
C ASP A 424 48.20 5.99 -83.70
N SER A 425 49.26 5.66 -82.95
CA SER A 425 49.55 4.48 -82.10
C SER A 425 48.44 4.03 -81.12
N LEU A 426 48.07 2.73 -80.97
CA LEU A 426 48.83 1.52 -80.50
C LEU A 426 49.05 1.50 -78.97
N THR A 427 48.94 0.43 -78.15
CA THR A 427 48.61 -1.04 -78.21
C THR A 427 47.89 -1.42 -76.88
N ASP A 428 47.01 -2.43 -76.72
CA ASP A 428 47.16 -3.91 -76.75
C ASP A 428 48.15 -4.47 -75.65
N VAL A 429 48.03 -5.64 -74.99
CA VAL A 429 47.47 -6.97 -75.39
C VAL A 429 46.89 -7.84 -74.20
N ALA A 430 45.62 -8.28 -74.29
CA ALA A 430 45.00 -9.57 -73.83
C ALA A 430 44.97 -10.05 -72.30
N PRO A 431 44.22 -11.14 -71.94
CA PRO A 431 43.72 -11.38 -70.56
C PRO A 431 43.97 -12.79 -69.92
N THR A 432 43.42 -13.06 -68.72
CA THR A 432 42.97 -14.41 -68.25
C THR A 432 42.09 -14.37 -66.98
N THR A 433 41.21 -15.36 -66.77
CA THR A 433 40.29 -15.51 -65.60
C THR A 433 39.97 -17.01 -65.40
N PRO A 434 40.07 -17.58 -64.18
CA PRO A 434 38.90 -17.86 -63.30
C PRO A 434 39.23 -17.69 -61.78
N GLY A 435 38.29 -17.68 -60.81
CA GLY A 435 36.82 -17.75 -60.84
C GLY A 435 36.27 -18.40 -59.54
N GLY A 436 35.17 -17.90 -58.95
CA GLY A 436 34.43 -18.61 -57.88
C GLY A 436 34.02 -17.82 -56.62
N THR A 437 32.75 -17.39 -56.59
CA THR A 437 31.79 -17.53 -55.46
C THR A 437 32.26 -17.31 -54.00
N ARG A 438 31.82 -16.21 -53.34
CA ARG A 438 30.61 -16.14 -52.48
C ARG A 438 30.38 -14.73 -51.92
N LEU A 439 29.12 -14.31 -51.73
CA LEU A 439 28.77 -13.01 -51.11
C LEU A 439 28.10 -13.21 -49.74
N THR A 440 28.61 -12.53 -48.70
CA THR A 440 27.87 -12.27 -47.44
C THR A 440 28.30 -10.94 -46.84
N SER A 441 27.30 -10.14 -46.43
CA SER A 441 27.37 -8.85 -45.75
C SER A 441 28.39 -8.73 -44.59
N ARG A 442 29.05 -7.55 -44.47
CA ARG A 442 28.91 -6.68 -43.28
C ARG A 442 29.42 -5.25 -43.50
N ASP A 443 29.09 -4.40 -42.53
CA ASP A 443 29.18 -2.94 -42.55
C ASP A 443 30.57 -2.33 -42.27
N ALA A 444 30.58 -0.99 -42.38
CA ALA A 444 31.36 -0.02 -41.60
C ALA A 444 32.61 0.64 -42.25
N ALA A 445 32.41 1.92 -42.56
CA ALA A 445 33.34 3.04 -42.38
C ALA A 445 34.77 2.96 -42.95
N PHE A 446 35.03 3.84 -43.93
CA PHE A 446 36.19 4.72 -43.82
C PHE A 446 35.84 6.16 -44.23
N LEU A 447 36.44 7.13 -43.56
CA LEU A 447 36.26 8.57 -43.79
C LEU A 447 37.42 9.11 -44.63
N THR A 448 37.14 9.94 -45.63
CA THR A 448 38.15 10.75 -46.34
C THR A 448 37.66 12.16 -46.62
N CYS A 449 38.17 13.12 -45.85
CA CYS A 449 38.39 14.51 -46.28
C CYS A 449 39.43 15.14 -45.35
N GLU A 450 40.56 15.55 -45.93
CA GLU A 450 41.62 16.27 -45.23
C GLU A 450 41.40 17.79 -45.31
N TYR A 451 41.78 18.51 -44.25
CA TYR A 451 42.73 19.65 -44.24
C TYR A 451 42.49 20.55 -43.02
N GLY A 452 43.57 21.05 -42.42
CA GLY A 452 43.51 22.01 -41.30
C GLY A 452 44.71 21.87 -40.36
N GLU A 453 45.64 22.82 -40.43
CA GLU A 453 46.90 22.80 -39.69
C GLU A 453 46.72 23.02 -38.17
N ALA A 454 47.61 22.43 -37.38
CA ALA A 454 47.59 22.60 -35.93
C ALA A 454 48.20 23.94 -35.50
N THR A 455 47.41 24.82 -34.89
CA THR A 455 47.90 25.95 -34.10
C THR A 455 47.45 25.81 -32.64
N SER A 456 48.39 26.01 -31.71
CA SER A 456 48.17 25.70 -30.29
C SER A 456 47.26 26.72 -29.62
N SER A 457 46.04 26.30 -29.28
CA SER A 457 45.16 27.03 -28.37
C SER A 457 44.42 26.05 -27.46
N ARG A 458 44.28 26.38 -26.17
CA ARG A 458 43.45 25.62 -25.22
C ARG A 458 41.98 25.90 -25.50
N GLN A 459 41.42 25.23 -26.50
CA GLN A 459 39.96 25.19 -26.66
C GLN A 459 39.34 24.50 -25.43
N LEU A 460 38.51 25.22 -24.68
CA LEU A 460 37.56 24.57 -23.78
C LEU A 460 36.62 23.70 -24.63
N PRO A 461 36.27 22.47 -24.21
CA PRO A 461 35.35 21.63 -24.96
C PRO A 461 34.01 22.36 -25.10
N SER A 462 33.53 22.52 -26.34
CA SER A 462 32.26 23.20 -26.62
C SER A 462 31.09 22.52 -25.92
N ALA A 463 30.04 23.26 -25.54
CA ALA A 463 28.89 22.68 -24.83
C ALA A 463 28.28 21.44 -25.53
N PRO A 464 28.15 21.38 -26.87
CA PRO A 464 27.74 20.15 -27.57
C PRO A 464 28.70 18.97 -27.34
N SER A 465 30.03 19.19 -27.33
CA SER A 465 31.01 18.13 -27.09
C SER A 465 31.04 17.64 -25.63
N GLN A 466 30.70 18.51 -24.67
CA GLN A 466 30.48 18.11 -23.28
C GLN A 466 29.21 17.27 -23.13
N LEU A 467 28.10 17.72 -23.75
CA LEU A 467 26.82 17.01 -23.74
C LEU A 467 26.92 15.62 -24.40
N ALA A 468 27.65 15.51 -25.52
CA ALA A 468 27.90 14.23 -26.18
C ALA A 468 28.62 13.23 -25.26
N ARG A 469 29.68 13.67 -24.56
CA ARG A 469 30.40 12.84 -23.57
C ARG A 469 29.54 12.45 -22.37
N GLN A 470 28.64 13.34 -21.92
CA GLN A 470 27.68 13.02 -20.86
C GLN A 470 26.65 11.98 -21.32
N ALA A 471 26.12 12.10 -22.53
CA ALA A 471 25.20 11.13 -23.11
C ALA A 471 25.88 9.75 -23.29
N GLU A 472 27.10 9.73 -23.82
CA GLU A 472 27.91 8.51 -23.98
C GLU A 472 28.21 7.83 -22.63
N TYR A 473 28.52 8.62 -21.59
CA TYR A 473 28.71 8.12 -20.22
C TYR A 473 27.42 7.57 -19.61
N VAL A 474 26.26 8.19 -19.85
CA VAL A 474 24.95 7.69 -19.40
C VAL A 474 24.56 6.41 -20.15
N ILE A 475 24.84 6.30 -21.45
CA ILE A 475 24.66 5.08 -22.23
C ILE A 475 25.54 3.95 -21.68
N LYS A 476 26.80 4.25 -21.33
CA LYS A 476 27.67 3.28 -20.66
C LYS A 476 27.09 2.82 -19.32
N LEU A 477 26.70 3.76 -18.44
CA LEU A 477 26.10 3.44 -17.14
C LEU A 477 24.83 2.59 -17.25
N LYS A 478 23.99 2.84 -18.26
CA LYS A 478 22.82 1.99 -18.57
C LYS A 478 23.23 0.57 -18.93
N ASN A 479 24.21 0.40 -19.81
CA ASN A 479 24.69 -0.92 -20.24
C ASN A 479 25.37 -1.69 -19.08
N ASP A 480 26.17 -1.00 -18.27
CA ASP A 480 26.80 -1.55 -17.06
C ASP A 480 25.72 -1.99 -16.04
N LEU A 481 24.67 -1.18 -15.82
CA LEU A 481 23.53 -1.52 -14.97
C LEU A 481 22.75 -2.74 -15.50
N GLU A 482 22.48 -2.81 -16.80
CA GLU A 482 21.83 -3.97 -17.43
C GLU A 482 22.67 -5.25 -17.35
N GLN A 483 24.00 -5.12 -17.33
CA GLN A 483 24.90 -6.25 -17.09
C GLN A 483 24.89 -6.69 -15.61
N ILE A 484 24.90 -5.73 -14.67
CA ILE A 484 24.81 -6.01 -13.23
C ILE A 484 23.46 -6.68 -12.89
N GLN A 485 22.34 -6.21 -13.45
CA GLN A 485 21.02 -6.83 -13.25
C GLN A 485 20.97 -8.27 -13.78
N ARG A 486 21.55 -8.55 -14.96
CA ARG A 486 21.66 -9.92 -15.49
C ARG A 486 22.55 -10.80 -14.62
N ASN A 487 23.69 -10.29 -14.16
CA ASN A 487 24.60 -11.01 -13.26
C ASN A 487 23.94 -11.35 -11.91
N ALA A 488 23.17 -10.40 -11.35
CA ALA A 488 22.43 -10.60 -10.10
C ALA A 488 21.29 -11.63 -10.26
N LEU A 489 20.57 -11.62 -11.38
CA LEU A 489 19.52 -12.61 -11.66
C LEU A 489 20.11 -14.03 -11.80
N GLU A 490 21.25 -14.18 -12.47
CA GLU A 490 21.98 -15.45 -12.56
C GLU A 490 22.63 -15.89 -11.23
N ALA A 491 22.84 -14.97 -10.27
CA ALA A 491 23.23 -15.33 -8.91
C ALA A 491 22.04 -15.89 -8.12
N VAL A 492 20.92 -15.16 -8.07
CA VAL A 492 19.68 -15.64 -7.39
C VAL A 492 19.21 -16.98 -7.96
N LYS A 493 19.36 -17.20 -9.27
CA LYS A 493 19.06 -18.48 -9.96
C LYS A 493 20.02 -19.63 -9.62
N ARG A 494 21.25 -19.33 -9.16
CA ARG A 494 22.21 -20.32 -8.66
C ARG A 494 21.94 -20.68 -7.20
N ASP A 495 21.62 -19.67 -6.40
CA ASP A 495 21.45 -19.80 -4.95
C ASP A 495 20.05 -20.34 -4.58
N HIS A 496 19.04 -20.06 -5.42
CA HIS A 496 17.64 -20.47 -5.27
C HIS A 496 17.06 -21.03 -6.59
N PRO A 497 17.47 -22.23 -7.05
CA PRO A 497 16.95 -22.83 -8.28
C PRO A 497 15.43 -23.08 -8.24
N GLU A 498 14.86 -23.35 -7.06
CA GLU A 498 13.42 -23.51 -6.82
C GLU A 498 12.59 -22.23 -7.08
N ALA A 499 13.23 -21.07 -7.19
CA ALA A 499 12.57 -19.79 -7.47
C ALA A 499 12.20 -19.59 -8.95
N PHE A 500 12.58 -20.51 -9.85
CA PHE A 500 12.44 -20.34 -11.29
C PHE A 500 11.65 -21.48 -11.94
N VAL A 501 10.63 -21.11 -12.73
CA VAL A 501 9.95 -22.04 -13.64
C VAL A 501 10.94 -22.38 -14.74
N ARG A 502 11.31 -23.66 -14.82
CA ARG A 502 12.17 -24.21 -15.87
C ARG A 502 11.30 -24.57 -17.08
N THR A 503 11.59 -23.99 -18.24
CA THR A 503 10.99 -24.39 -19.53
C THR A 503 12.09 -24.70 -20.53
N ASP A 504 11.76 -25.39 -21.62
CA ASP A 504 12.75 -25.98 -22.54
C ASP A 504 13.62 -24.94 -23.27
N PHE A 505 13.20 -23.67 -23.27
CA PHE A 505 13.88 -22.56 -23.96
C PHE A 505 14.29 -21.40 -23.04
N ALA A 506 13.75 -21.32 -21.81
CA ALA A 506 14.07 -20.24 -20.86
C ALA A 506 13.67 -20.58 -19.41
N ASN A 507 14.32 -19.93 -18.43
CA ASN A 507 13.90 -19.98 -17.03
C ASN A 507 13.26 -18.64 -16.62
N PHE A 508 12.07 -18.67 -16.03
CA PHE A 508 11.34 -17.47 -15.61
C PHE A 508 11.12 -17.46 -14.09
N PRO A 509 11.40 -16.34 -13.37
CA PRO A 509 11.17 -16.27 -11.92
C PRO A 509 9.67 -16.37 -11.60
N LEU A 510 9.29 -17.16 -10.59
CA LEU A 510 7.89 -17.27 -10.16
C LEU A 510 7.35 -15.91 -9.68
N SER A 511 6.05 -15.70 -9.89
CA SER A 511 5.33 -14.50 -9.42
C SER A 511 5.44 -14.30 -7.91
N SER A 512 5.59 -15.39 -7.15
CA SER A 512 5.90 -15.39 -5.71
C SER A 512 7.17 -14.60 -5.38
N ILE A 513 8.24 -14.72 -6.17
CA ILE A 513 9.52 -14.06 -5.89
C ILE A 513 9.46 -12.57 -6.23
N LYS A 514 8.65 -12.15 -7.21
CA LYS A 514 8.36 -10.72 -7.41
C LYS A 514 7.71 -10.10 -6.16
N LYS A 515 6.82 -10.83 -5.48
CA LYS A 515 6.24 -10.37 -4.20
C LYS A 515 7.28 -10.33 -3.09
N VAL A 516 8.12 -11.37 -2.94
CA VAL A 516 9.17 -11.43 -1.91
C VAL A 516 10.23 -10.35 -2.10
N LEU A 517 10.67 -10.07 -3.33
CA LEU A 517 11.65 -9.01 -3.62
C LEU A 517 11.10 -7.60 -3.38
N VAL A 518 9.81 -7.36 -3.65
CA VAL A 518 9.15 -6.09 -3.32
C VAL A 518 8.99 -5.94 -1.80
N ALA A 519 8.54 -7.00 -1.11
CA ALA A 519 8.42 -7.03 0.36
C ALA A 519 9.78 -7.08 1.09
N ALA A 520 10.88 -7.31 0.38
CA ALA A 520 12.24 -7.19 0.91
C ALA A 520 12.72 -5.73 1.01
N THR A 521 11.93 -4.75 0.54
CA THR A 521 12.13 -3.35 0.93
C THR A 521 12.01 -3.21 2.46
N PRO A 522 12.93 -2.48 3.13
CA PRO A 522 13.06 -2.56 4.59
C PRO A 522 11.85 -2.01 5.37
N ALA A 523 10.94 -1.31 4.71
CA ALA A 523 9.73 -0.78 5.34
C ALA A 523 8.60 -1.82 5.55
N GLN A 524 8.64 -2.98 4.89
CA GLN A 524 7.48 -3.91 4.88
C GLN A 524 7.65 -5.19 5.73
N LYS A 525 8.85 -5.49 6.26
CA LYS A 525 9.07 -6.70 7.06
C LYS A 525 8.38 -6.68 8.43
N ASP A 526 8.27 -5.52 9.05
CA ASP A 526 7.81 -5.38 10.45
C ASP A 526 6.38 -4.81 10.56
N GLN A 527 5.51 -5.09 9.58
CA GLN A 527 4.11 -4.68 9.63
C GLN A 527 3.37 -5.44 10.74
N LEU A 528 2.97 -4.74 11.81
CA LEU A 528 2.23 -5.29 12.94
C LEU A 528 0.89 -5.87 12.49
N VAL A 529 0.78 -7.21 12.47
CA VAL A 529 -0.45 -7.92 12.02
C VAL A 529 -1.51 -7.99 13.13
N ALA A 530 -1.10 -8.23 14.38
CA ALA A 530 -2.00 -8.39 15.52
C ALA A 530 -1.26 -8.11 16.85
N ARG A 531 -2.03 -7.90 17.93
CA ARG A 531 -1.53 -7.83 19.31
C ARG A 531 -2.37 -8.74 20.21
N ILE A 532 -1.70 -9.61 20.97
CA ILE A 532 -2.33 -10.47 21.98
C ILE A 532 -2.03 -9.87 23.36
N LEU A 533 -3.03 -9.83 24.25
CA LEU A 533 -2.87 -9.40 25.64
C LEU A 533 -3.00 -10.63 26.55
N PHE A 534 -2.06 -10.77 27.49
CA PHE A 534 -2.08 -11.83 28.50
C PHE A 534 -2.41 -11.24 29.88
N PRO A 535 -3.25 -11.89 30.71
CA PRO A 535 -3.50 -11.45 32.08
C PRO A 535 -2.23 -11.56 32.95
N GLY A 536 -1.58 -10.42 33.20
CA GLY A 536 -0.38 -10.33 34.05
C GLY A 536 -0.71 -9.88 35.47
N ALA A 537 -0.45 -10.73 36.45
CA ALA A 537 -0.40 -10.29 37.85
C ALA A 537 0.89 -9.50 38.13
N GLN A 538 0.79 -8.42 38.91
CA GLN A 538 1.90 -7.52 39.29
C GLN A 538 2.54 -6.75 38.13
N ILE A 539 1.96 -5.59 37.79
CA ILE A 539 2.53 -4.66 36.80
C ILE A 539 3.74 -3.95 37.41
N LYS A 540 4.96 -4.31 36.97
CA LYS A 540 6.14 -3.45 37.09
C LYS A 540 6.17 -2.45 35.94
N THR A 541 6.73 -1.26 36.19
CA THR A 541 6.63 -0.06 35.34
C THR A 541 7.52 -0.13 34.09
N SER A 542 7.22 -1.04 33.17
CA SER A 542 7.79 -1.07 31.82
C SER A 542 6.87 -1.83 30.86
N SER A 543 6.03 -1.12 30.11
CA SER A 543 5.14 -1.71 29.10
C SER A 543 5.89 -2.08 27.80
N THR A 544 6.89 -2.95 27.92
CA THR A 544 7.68 -3.45 26.78
C THR A 544 6.84 -4.42 25.94
N SER A 545 6.25 -3.90 24.87
CA SER A 545 5.54 -4.69 23.85
C SER A 545 6.54 -5.57 23.08
N THR A 546 6.79 -6.79 23.54
CA THR A 546 7.72 -7.73 22.90
C THR A 546 7.27 -8.05 21.47
N PRO A 547 8.06 -7.72 20.42
CA PRO A 547 7.74 -8.13 19.07
C PRO A 547 8.02 -9.63 18.90
N ILE A 548 7.06 -10.37 18.37
CA ILE A 548 7.19 -11.81 18.10
C ILE A 548 6.84 -12.05 16.63
N ALA A 549 7.83 -12.45 15.83
CA ALA A 549 7.60 -12.93 14.48
C ALA A 549 7.19 -14.41 14.53
N LEU A 550 6.01 -14.73 14.00
CA LEU A 550 5.50 -16.10 13.89
C LEU A 550 5.36 -16.51 12.42
N THR A 551 5.71 -17.74 12.10
CA THR A 551 5.33 -18.34 10.79
C THR A 551 3.81 -18.54 10.72
N PRO A 552 3.22 -18.67 9.52
CA PRO A 552 1.79 -18.99 9.38
C PRO A 552 1.38 -20.26 10.13
N SER A 553 2.23 -21.29 10.17
CA SER A 553 1.97 -22.52 10.92
C SER A 553 2.05 -22.33 12.44
N GLN A 554 2.98 -21.51 12.95
CA GLN A 554 3.02 -21.15 14.37
C GLN A 554 1.79 -20.31 14.76
N LEU A 555 1.39 -19.34 13.94
CA LEU A 555 0.20 -18.53 14.16
C LEU A 555 -1.07 -19.38 14.17
N GLN A 556 -1.18 -20.38 13.29
CA GLN A 556 -2.32 -21.31 13.27
C GLN A 556 -2.34 -22.22 14.52
N ASN A 557 -1.19 -22.68 15.03
CA ASN A 557 -1.13 -23.40 16.30
C ASN A 557 -1.53 -22.51 17.49
N VAL A 558 -1.10 -21.25 17.53
CA VAL A 558 -1.53 -20.27 18.55
C VAL A 558 -3.05 -20.05 18.48
N HIS A 559 -3.61 -19.85 17.29
CA HIS A 559 -5.06 -19.74 17.08
C HIS A 559 -5.81 -20.97 17.61
N MET A 560 -5.33 -22.18 17.33
CA MET A 560 -5.96 -23.42 17.81
C MET A 560 -5.92 -23.55 19.34
N HIS A 561 -4.83 -23.14 20.00
CA HIS A 561 -4.75 -23.23 21.47
C HIS A 561 -5.45 -22.08 22.21
N VAL A 562 -5.57 -20.89 21.60
CA VAL A 562 -6.22 -19.72 22.22
C VAL A 562 -7.74 -19.72 22.04
N LEU A 563 -8.28 -20.32 20.96
CA LEU A 563 -9.72 -20.24 20.61
C LEU A 563 -10.49 -21.57 20.63
N VAL A 564 -9.82 -22.71 20.88
CA VAL A 564 -10.46 -24.05 20.97
C VAL A 564 -10.34 -24.64 22.39
N SER A 565 -10.00 -23.79 23.37
CA SER A 565 -10.06 -24.12 24.81
C SER A 565 -11.11 -23.23 25.46
N SER A 566 -12.38 -23.61 25.29
CA SER A 566 -13.58 -22.98 25.86
C SER A 566 -14.69 -24.02 25.98
#